data_AF-A0A972TDA5-F1
#
_entry.id   AF-A0A972TDA5-F1
#
_cell.length_a   1.000
_cell.length_b   1.000
_cell.length_c   1.000
_cell.angle_alpha   90.00
_cell.angle_beta   90.00
_cell.angle_gamma   90.00
#
_symmetry.space_group_name_H-M   'P 1'
#
loop_
_entity.id
_entity.type
_entity.pdbx_description
1 polymer ?
#
loop_
_entity_poly.entity_id
_entity_poly.type
_entity_poly.pdbx_seq_one_letter_code
_entity_poly.pdbx_strand_id
1 'polypeptide(L)'
;RLTGFCCIDIFSMEAVPEVVRCLENGLSGVGELAFYESGIDEESIKRLEPVMEVCLNKRRPVLIHTNEPIGHQYPGKTPNTFKQIYRLITKFPENKIVLAHWGGGIFFFSLLKKEVKESFNNLYFDTAASPFLYDAKIYRIAINVLGQSRIIFGSDFPLLTPARYFKEFEQAGLTKGEIDSLCWKNAARLLNL
;
A
#
# COMPACT_ATOMS: atom_id res chain seq x y z
N ARG A 1 -12.96 -0.51 -17.83
CA ARG A 1 -11.91 0.51 -18.07
C ARG A 1 -10.80 0.24 -17.07
N LEU A 2 -9.53 0.41 -17.45
CA LEU A 2 -8.38 0.17 -16.57
C LEU A 2 -7.81 1.50 -16.08
N THR A 3 -7.32 1.52 -14.85
CA THR A 3 -6.60 2.65 -14.25
C THR A 3 -5.23 2.13 -13.84
N GLY A 4 -4.16 2.64 -14.45
CA GLY A 4 -2.81 2.14 -14.26
C GLY A 4 -1.98 3.01 -13.32
N PHE A 5 -0.94 2.39 -12.75
CA PHE A 5 0.15 3.06 -12.03
C PHE A 5 1.44 2.82 -12.82
N CYS A 6 2.38 3.78 -12.81
CA CYS A 6 3.71 3.54 -13.37
C CYS A 6 4.63 2.89 -12.34
N CYS A 7 5.23 1.77 -12.70
CA CYS A 7 6.32 1.16 -11.94
C CYS A 7 7.65 1.62 -12.54
N ILE A 8 8.59 2.03 -11.69
CA ILE A 8 9.90 2.57 -12.08
C ILE A 8 10.99 2.00 -11.19
N ASP A 9 12.22 1.98 -11.70
CA ASP A 9 13.41 1.81 -10.88
C ASP A 9 13.87 3.19 -10.36
N ILE A 10 13.80 3.41 -9.04
CA ILE A 10 14.19 4.68 -8.42
C ILE A 10 15.70 4.95 -8.50
N PHE A 11 16.52 3.94 -8.80
CA PHE A 11 17.96 4.12 -8.99
C PHE A 11 18.31 4.60 -10.40
N SER A 12 17.36 4.56 -11.33
CA SER A 12 17.52 5.13 -12.67
C SER A 12 17.57 6.65 -12.63
N MET A 13 18.46 7.25 -13.42
CA MET A 13 18.49 8.70 -13.63
C MET A 13 17.22 9.23 -14.31
N GLU A 14 16.49 8.36 -15.01
CA GLU A 14 15.25 8.68 -15.71
C GLU A 14 13.98 8.48 -14.85
N ALA A 15 14.12 8.10 -13.57
CA ALA A 15 12.99 7.79 -12.71
C ALA A 15 11.97 8.95 -12.62
N VAL A 16 12.45 10.17 -12.38
CA VAL A 16 11.59 11.36 -12.24
C VAL A 16 10.98 11.79 -13.58
N PRO A 17 11.75 11.97 -14.67
CA PRO A 17 11.17 12.25 -15.99
C PRO A 17 10.11 11.23 -16.40
N GLU A 18 10.34 9.94 -16.15
CA GLU A 18 9.40 8.88 -16.52
C GLU A 18 8.11 8.93 -15.69
N VAL A 19 8.19 9.20 -14.38
CA VAL A 19 7.01 9.42 -13.53
C VAL A 19 6.20 10.61 -14.04
N VAL A 20 6.85 11.73 -14.36
CA VAL A 20 6.17 12.92 -14.88
C VAL A 20 5.43 12.59 -16.19
N ARG A 21 6.14 11.97 -17.14
CA ARG A 21 5.58 11.54 -18.43
C ARG A 21 4.37 10.62 -18.24
N CYS A 22 4.49 9.62 -17.37
CA CYS A 22 3.44 8.65 -17.09
C CYS A 22 2.17 9.29 -16.51
N LEU A 23 2.33 10.17 -15.51
CA LEU A 23 1.20 10.85 -14.89
C LEU A 23 0.52 11.85 -15.83
N GLU A 24 1.26 12.49 -16.72
CA GLU A 24 0.73 13.40 -17.75
C GLU A 24 -0.03 12.67 -18.86
N ASN A 25 0.32 11.40 -19.10
CA ASN A 25 -0.37 10.53 -20.04
C ASN A 25 -1.52 9.72 -19.41
N GLY A 26 -1.96 10.09 -18.20
CA GLY A 26 -3.20 9.60 -17.60
C GLY A 26 -3.07 8.43 -16.62
N LEU A 27 -1.86 8.03 -16.23
CA LEU A 27 -1.71 7.12 -15.09
C LEU A 27 -2.08 7.82 -13.78
N SER A 28 -2.61 7.05 -12.83
CA SER A 28 -3.24 7.59 -11.62
C SER A 28 -2.37 7.48 -10.37
N GLY A 29 -1.14 6.97 -10.48
CA GLY A 29 -0.24 6.78 -9.34
C GLY A 29 1.10 6.18 -9.76
N VAL A 30 1.98 6.02 -8.78
CA VAL A 30 3.28 5.35 -8.93
C VAL A 30 3.28 4.06 -8.12
N GLY A 31 3.74 2.98 -8.72
CA GLY A 31 3.89 1.68 -8.09
C GLY A 31 3.28 0.54 -8.90
N GLU A 32 3.29 -0.67 -8.37
CA GLU A 32 3.91 -1.05 -7.09
C GLU A 32 5.43 -0.87 -7.13
N LEU A 33 6.01 -0.18 -6.14
CA LEU A 33 7.47 -0.06 -5.99
C LEU A 33 7.96 -1.06 -4.94
N ALA A 34 8.92 -1.89 -5.32
CA ALA A 34 9.51 -2.90 -4.46
C ALA A 34 11.02 -2.74 -4.33
N PHE A 35 11.54 -3.03 -3.13
CA PHE A 35 12.95 -2.85 -2.78
C PHE A 35 13.58 -4.22 -2.48
N TYR A 36 13.68 -5.07 -3.51
CA TYR A 36 14.04 -6.49 -3.34
C TYR A 36 15.44 -6.73 -2.77
N GLU A 37 16.41 -5.88 -3.09
CA GLU A 37 17.82 -6.08 -2.70
C GLU A 37 18.16 -5.39 -1.38
N SER A 38 17.86 -4.09 -1.27
CA SER A 38 18.25 -3.24 -0.13
C SER A 38 17.20 -3.14 0.98
N GLY A 39 15.94 -3.49 0.67
CA GLY A 39 14.81 -3.02 1.47
C GLY A 39 14.67 -1.49 1.42
N ILE A 40 13.88 -0.92 2.32
CA ILE A 40 13.62 0.53 2.33
C ILE A 40 14.68 1.24 3.18
N ASP A 41 15.94 1.14 2.77
CA ASP A 41 17.09 1.76 3.46
C ASP A 41 17.19 3.28 3.21
N GLU A 42 18.22 3.92 3.76
CA GLU A 42 18.36 5.38 3.69
C GLU A 42 18.64 5.88 2.28
N GLU A 43 19.43 5.14 1.49
CA GLU A 43 19.70 5.51 0.11
C GLU A 43 18.43 5.33 -0.74
N SER A 44 17.68 4.25 -0.53
CA SER A 44 16.40 4.02 -1.19
C SER A 44 15.40 5.15 -0.90
N ILE A 45 15.29 5.59 0.36
CA ILE A 45 14.44 6.72 0.74
C ILE A 45 14.90 8.02 0.06
N LYS A 46 16.21 8.28 0.01
CA LYS A 46 16.77 9.47 -0.63
C LYS A 46 16.52 9.48 -2.14
N ARG A 47 16.62 8.32 -2.80
CA ARG A 47 16.31 8.17 -4.24
C ARG A 47 14.81 8.27 -4.54
N LEU A 48 13.98 7.86 -3.59
CA LEU A 48 12.52 7.94 -3.69
C LEU A 48 11.99 9.38 -3.49
N GLU A 49 12.69 10.23 -2.73
CA GLU A 49 12.24 11.58 -2.36
C GLU A 49 11.76 12.43 -3.56
N PRO A 50 12.51 12.57 -4.67
CA PRO A 50 12.04 13.32 -5.85
C PRO A 50 10.75 12.75 -6.47
N VAL A 51 10.56 11.43 -6.45
CA VAL A 51 9.33 10.78 -6.94
C VAL A 51 8.16 11.11 -6.01
N MET A 52 8.39 11.11 -4.69
CA MET A 52 7.38 11.48 -3.70
C MET A 52 6.95 12.93 -3.84
N GLU A 53 7.88 13.85 -4.12
CA GLU A 53 7.58 15.26 -4.38
C GLU A 53 6.67 15.45 -5.60
N VAL A 54 6.96 14.76 -6.72
CA VAL A 54 6.11 14.80 -7.92
C VAL A 54 4.71 14.27 -7.62
N CYS A 55 4.61 13.15 -6.92
CA CYS A 55 3.33 12.54 -6.54
C CYS A 55 2.52 13.44 -5.59
N LEU A 56 3.18 14.08 -4.62
CA LEU A 56 2.54 15.03 -3.70
C LEU A 56 1.96 16.21 -4.48
N ASN A 57 2.76 16.84 -5.34
CA ASN A 57 2.36 17.99 -6.15
C ASN A 57 1.21 17.66 -7.10
N LYS A 58 1.23 16.48 -7.73
CA LYS A 58 0.15 16.00 -8.62
C LYS A 58 -1.01 15.32 -7.87
N ARG A 59 -0.97 15.25 -6.53
CA ARG A 59 -1.96 14.60 -5.65
C ARG A 59 -2.24 13.14 -6.03
N ARG A 60 -1.19 12.41 -6.41
CA ARG A 60 -1.24 11.00 -6.82
C ARG A 60 -0.70 10.08 -5.72
N PRO A 61 -1.33 8.91 -5.49
CA PRO A 61 -0.83 7.94 -4.53
C PRO A 61 0.44 7.24 -4.99
N VAL A 62 1.21 6.75 -4.02
CA VAL A 62 2.34 5.85 -4.23
C VAL A 62 2.04 4.50 -3.56
N LEU A 63 2.09 3.42 -4.33
CA LEU A 63 1.94 2.04 -3.86
C LEU A 63 3.32 1.44 -3.60
N ILE A 64 3.56 1.06 -2.35
CA ILE A 64 4.82 0.51 -1.88
C ILE A 64 4.60 -0.95 -1.50
N HIS A 65 5.38 -1.83 -2.12
CA HIS A 65 5.44 -3.23 -1.75
C HIS A 65 5.95 -3.36 -0.32
N THR A 66 5.19 -4.03 0.53
CA THR A 66 5.66 -4.42 1.85
C THR A 66 5.29 -5.88 2.13
N ASN A 67 5.94 -6.50 3.09
CA ASN A 67 5.66 -7.89 3.43
C ASN A 67 5.86 -8.09 4.93
N GLU A 68 5.26 -9.15 5.46
CA GLU A 68 5.49 -9.53 6.84
C GLU A 68 6.97 -9.93 7.06
N PRO A 69 7.61 -9.52 8.17
CA PRO A 69 9.02 -9.80 8.42
C PRO A 69 9.29 -11.19 9.00
N ILE A 70 8.24 -12.00 9.19
CA ILE A 70 8.29 -13.31 9.86
C ILE A 70 7.70 -14.40 8.96
N GLY A 71 7.79 -15.66 9.39
CA GLY A 71 7.25 -16.79 8.64
C GLY A 71 8.19 -17.27 7.53
N HIS A 72 7.62 -17.94 6.52
CA HIS A 72 8.40 -18.59 5.48
C HIS A 72 8.96 -17.58 4.45
N GLN A 73 10.01 -18.01 3.76
CA GLN A 73 10.61 -17.27 2.65
C GLN A 73 9.95 -17.67 1.33
N TYR A 74 9.68 -16.70 0.46
CA TYR A 74 9.08 -16.91 -0.85
C TYR A 74 9.60 -15.88 -1.87
N PRO A 75 9.56 -16.17 -3.17
CA PRO A 75 9.92 -15.21 -4.21
C PRO A 75 9.07 -13.94 -4.09
N GLY A 76 9.72 -12.78 -4.05
CA GLY A 76 9.06 -11.48 -3.89
C GLY A 76 9.09 -10.94 -2.46
N LYS A 77 9.46 -11.74 -1.45
CA LYS A 77 9.65 -11.21 -0.08
C LYS A 77 10.87 -10.29 -0.04
N THR A 78 10.68 -9.04 0.35
CA THR A 78 11.75 -8.05 0.45
C THR A 78 12.30 -7.99 1.89
N PRO A 79 13.56 -7.57 2.10
CA PRO A 79 14.16 -7.48 3.43
C PRO A 79 13.71 -6.23 4.22
N ASN A 80 12.50 -5.70 3.93
CA ASN A 80 11.98 -4.55 4.65
C ASN A 80 11.68 -4.88 6.13
N THR A 81 11.79 -3.86 6.98
CA THR A 81 11.52 -3.95 8.42
C THR A 81 10.49 -2.90 8.83
N PHE A 82 9.80 -3.11 9.96
CA PHE A 82 8.90 -2.09 10.51
C PHE A 82 9.59 -0.75 10.76
N LYS A 83 10.87 -0.75 11.14
CA LYS A 83 11.64 0.48 11.31
C LYS A 83 11.82 1.24 10.00
N GLN A 84 12.09 0.52 8.91
CA GLN A 84 12.24 1.10 7.57
C GLN A 84 10.89 1.61 7.03
N ILE A 85 9.81 0.83 7.16
CA ILE A 85 8.46 1.28 6.77
C ILE A 85 8.04 2.50 7.60
N TYR A 86 8.28 2.48 8.92
CA TYR A 86 7.98 3.63 9.79
C TYR A 86 8.75 4.88 9.35
N ARG A 87 10.05 4.75 9.04
CA ARG A 87 10.87 5.86 8.53
C ARG A 87 10.35 6.43 7.21
N LEU A 88 9.86 5.58 6.31
CA LEU A 88 9.25 6.01 5.05
C LEU A 88 8.01 6.88 5.31
N ILE A 89 7.08 6.39 6.13
CA ILE A 89 5.80 7.09 6.38
C ILE A 89 5.99 8.37 7.21
N THR A 90 7.01 8.43 8.08
CA THR A 90 7.33 9.65 8.83
C THR A 90 8.08 10.68 7.98
N LYS A 91 8.86 10.25 6.99
CA LYS A 91 9.57 11.13 6.06
C LYS A 91 8.62 11.77 5.05
N PHE A 92 7.57 11.07 4.64
CA PHE A 92 6.59 11.54 3.64
C PHE A 92 5.14 11.56 4.19
N PRO A 93 4.87 12.27 5.31
CA PRO A 93 3.59 12.19 6.01
C PRO A 93 2.43 12.80 5.21
N GLU A 94 2.72 13.69 4.26
CA GLU A 94 1.72 14.36 3.42
C GLU A 94 1.34 13.55 2.17
N ASN A 95 2.18 12.60 1.75
CA ASN A 95 1.91 11.75 0.62
C ASN A 95 0.81 10.74 0.94
N LYS A 96 -0.08 10.51 -0.03
CA LYS A 96 -0.99 9.36 0.03
C LYS A 96 -0.19 8.10 -0.31
N ILE A 97 0.01 7.23 0.66
CA ILE A 97 0.80 6.01 0.49
C ILE A 97 -0.12 4.81 0.67
N VAL A 98 -0.10 3.89 -0.29
CA VAL A 98 -0.70 2.56 -0.15
C VAL A 98 0.42 1.59 0.22
N LEU A 99 0.32 0.96 1.37
CA LEU A 99 1.21 -0.13 1.75
C LEU A 99 0.55 -1.46 1.35
N ALA A 100 1.18 -2.16 0.41
CA ALA A 100 0.68 -3.43 -0.08
C ALA A 100 0.71 -4.50 1.02
N HIS A 101 -0.10 -5.55 0.89
CA HIS A 101 -0.05 -6.73 1.76
C HIS A 101 -0.19 -6.38 3.24
N TRP A 102 -1.21 -5.58 3.58
CA TRP A 102 -1.47 -5.09 4.93
C TRP A 102 -0.33 -4.28 5.57
N GLY A 103 0.61 -3.73 4.80
CA GLY A 103 1.75 -3.01 5.39
C GLY A 103 2.70 -3.92 6.18
N GLY A 104 2.71 -5.23 5.89
CA GLY A 104 3.41 -6.22 6.69
C GLY A 104 2.91 -6.34 8.14
N GLY A 105 1.73 -5.80 8.45
CA GLY A 105 1.16 -5.74 9.80
C GLY A 105 1.51 -4.47 10.59
N ILE A 106 2.18 -3.49 10.00
CA ILE A 106 2.55 -2.25 10.70
C ILE A 106 1.32 -1.48 11.23
N PHE A 107 0.13 -1.72 10.68
CA PHE A 107 -1.11 -1.06 11.11
C PHE A 107 -1.44 -1.26 12.59
N PHE A 108 -0.95 -2.32 13.26
CA PHE A 108 -1.13 -2.46 14.71
C PHE A 108 -0.47 -1.33 15.50
N PHE A 109 0.64 -0.78 15.00
CA PHE A 109 1.33 0.33 15.64
C PHE A 109 0.57 1.65 15.53
N SER A 110 -0.47 1.74 14.68
CA SER A 110 -1.37 2.91 14.65
C SER A 110 -2.15 3.12 15.96
N LEU A 111 -2.20 2.11 16.83
CA LEU A 111 -2.79 2.20 18.18
C LEU A 111 -1.86 2.87 19.20
N LEU A 112 -0.58 3.09 18.87
CA LEU A 112 0.32 3.87 19.71
C LEU A 112 -0.11 5.35 19.76
N LYS A 113 0.22 6.03 20.87
CA LYS A 113 -0.23 7.41 21.11
C LYS A 113 0.64 8.45 20.38
N LYS A 114 0.08 9.65 20.20
CA LYS A 114 0.76 10.87 19.68
C LYS A 114 1.42 10.68 18.31
N GLU A 115 2.74 10.82 18.23
CA GLU A 115 3.55 10.94 17.00
C GLU A 115 3.32 9.78 16.02
N VAL A 116 3.15 8.56 16.54
CA VAL A 116 2.90 7.40 15.70
C VAL A 116 1.53 7.49 15.04
N LYS A 117 0.50 7.94 15.75
CA LYS A 117 -0.86 8.03 15.18
C LYS A 117 -0.95 9.03 14.04
N GLU A 118 -0.27 10.17 14.17
CA GLU A 118 -0.28 11.24 13.16
C GLU A 118 0.41 10.80 11.86
N SER A 119 1.46 9.97 11.98
CA SER A 119 2.20 9.40 10.85
C SER A 119 1.35 8.45 9.98
N PHE A 120 0.16 8.03 10.43
CA PHE A 120 -0.74 7.11 9.73
C PHE A 120 -1.93 7.80 9.05
N ASN A 121 -1.96 9.14 9.03
CA ASN A 121 -3.13 9.88 8.53
C ASN A 121 -3.36 9.71 7.01
N ASN A 122 -2.28 9.65 6.22
CA ASN A 122 -2.35 9.51 4.76
C ASN A 122 -2.03 8.10 4.26
N LEU A 123 -2.12 7.10 5.14
CA LEU A 123 -1.86 5.71 4.80
C LEU A 123 -3.12 4.95 4.44
N TYR A 124 -2.97 4.12 3.41
CA TYR A 124 -3.92 3.12 2.98
C TYR A 124 -3.22 1.76 3.00
N PHE A 125 -3.98 0.70 3.20
CA PHE A 125 -3.48 -0.67 3.28
C PHE A 125 -4.29 -1.51 2.32
N ASP A 126 -3.62 -2.25 1.43
CA ASP A 126 -4.33 -3.17 0.57
C ASP A 126 -4.40 -4.59 1.14
N THR A 127 -5.31 -5.38 0.57
CA THR A 127 -5.53 -6.78 0.95
C THR A 127 -4.71 -7.77 0.13
N ALA A 128 -3.78 -7.32 -0.72
CA ALA A 128 -3.08 -8.20 -1.65
C ALA A 128 -2.41 -9.38 -0.91
N ALA A 129 -2.48 -10.57 -1.50
CA ALA A 129 -2.00 -11.84 -0.92
C ALA A 129 -2.61 -12.27 0.42
N SER A 130 -3.62 -11.56 0.97
CA SER A 130 -4.18 -11.87 2.30
C SER A 130 -4.54 -13.34 2.52
N PRO A 131 -5.19 -14.06 1.58
CA PRO A 131 -5.49 -15.50 1.72
C PRO A 131 -4.29 -16.44 1.86
N PHE A 132 -3.08 -15.98 1.52
CA PHE A 132 -1.84 -16.73 1.74
C PHE A 132 -1.14 -16.35 3.04
N LEU A 133 -1.38 -15.13 3.54
CA LEU A 133 -0.65 -14.57 4.68
C LEU A 133 -1.41 -14.71 6.01
N TYR A 134 -2.73 -14.57 5.98
CA TYR A 134 -3.53 -14.43 7.20
C TYR A 134 -4.84 -15.23 7.12
N ASP A 135 -5.37 -15.57 8.30
CA ASP A 135 -6.74 -16.05 8.45
C ASP A 135 -7.75 -14.91 8.17
N ALA A 136 -8.96 -15.26 7.73
CA ALA A 136 -10.03 -14.31 7.42
C ALA A 136 -10.34 -13.33 8.57
N LYS A 137 -10.06 -13.66 9.83
CA LYS A 137 -10.18 -12.72 10.97
C LYS A 137 -9.44 -11.40 10.77
N ILE A 138 -8.40 -11.36 9.92
CA ILE A 138 -7.61 -10.16 9.65
C ILE A 138 -8.47 -8.98 9.17
N TYR A 139 -9.50 -9.23 8.34
CA TYR A 139 -10.33 -8.16 7.78
C TYR A 139 -11.08 -7.41 8.89
N ARG A 140 -11.70 -8.15 9.82
CA ARG A 140 -12.42 -7.56 10.95
C ARG A 140 -11.46 -6.85 11.91
N ILE A 141 -10.29 -7.43 12.17
CA ILE A 141 -9.25 -6.82 13.01
C ILE A 141 -8.77 -5.50 12.39
N ALA A 142 -8.43 -5.50 11.11
CA ALA A 142 -7.95 -4.31 10.41
C ALA A 142 -9.03 -3.21 10.38
N ILE A 143 -10.31 -3.55 10.13
CA ILE A 143 -11.41 -2.59 10.19
C ILE A 143 -11.51 -1.96 11.59
N ASN A 144 -11.39 -2.75 12.65
CA ASN A 144 -11.47 -2.25 14.03
C ASN A 144 -10.28 -1.34 14.39
N VAL A 145 -9.08 -1.62 13.85
CA VAL A 145 -7.86 -0.85 14.16
C VAL A 145 -7.75 0.42 13.30
N LEU A 146 -7.94 0.29 11.98
CA LEU A 146 -7.70 1.36 11.01
C LEU A 146 -8.95 2.17 10.68
N GLY A 147 -10.13 1.56 10.81
CA GLY A 147 -11.35 1.99 10.16
C GLY A 147 -11.41 1.52 8.70
N GLN A 148 -12.61 1.18 8.23
CA GLN A 148 -12.83 0.67 6.87
C GLN A 148 -12.35 1.62 5.76
N SER A 149 -12.26 2.94 6.01
CA SER A 149 -11.94 3.95 4.98
C SER A 149 -10.48 3.95 4.54
N ARG A 150 -9.60 3.25 5.26
CA ARG A 150 -8.15 3.14 4.96
C ARG A 150 -7.77 1.81 4.33
N ILE A 151 -8.72 0.91 4.10
CA ILE A 151 -8.45 -0.42 3.55
C ILE A 151 -8.92 -0.44 2.10
N ILE A 152 -8.06 -0.93 1.20
CA ILE A 152 -8.35 -1.05 -0.23
C ILE A 152 -8.28 -2.52 -0.62
N PHE A 153 -9.24 -2.97 -1.41
CA PHE A 153 -9.17 -4.32 -1.95
C PHE A 153 -8.05 -4.42 -2.99
N GLY A 154 -7.09 -5.31 -2.72
CA GLY A 154 -6.09 -5.80 -3.67
C GLY A 154 -6.21 -7.30 -3.76
N SER A 155 -6.42 -7.85 -4.96
CA SER A 155 -6.51 -9.30 -5.14
C SER A 155 -5.18 -9.98 -5.40
N ASP A 156 -4.15 -9.21 -5.77
CA ASP A 156 -2.88 -9.73 -6.28
C ASP A 156 -3.08 -10.64 -7.51
N PHE A 157 -3.92 -10.22 -8.47
CA PHE A 157 -4.15 -11.01 -9.68
C PHE A 157 -2.88 -10.95 -10.57
N PRO A 158 -2.42 -12.07 -11.17
CA PRO A 158 -3.10 -13.36 -11.31
C PRO A 158 -2.84 -14.39 -10.21
N LEU A 159 -2.08 -14.05 -9.17
CA LEU A 159 -1.73 -14.99 -8.10
C LEU A 159 -2.97 -15.50 -7.35
N LEU A 160 -3.94 -14.62 -7.08
CA LEU A 160 -5.21 -14.99 -6.46
C LEU A 160 -6.41 -14.37 -7.20
N THR A 161 -7.51 -15.13 -7.27
CA THR A 161 -8.76 -14.64 -7.86
C THR A 161 -9.59 -13.87 -6.82
N PRO A 162 -10.30 -12.79 -7.21
CA PRO A 162 -11.17 -12.04 -6.30
C PRO A 162 -12.22 -12.89 -5.57
N ALA A 163 -12.69 -13.97 -6.19
CA ALA A 163 -13.68 -14.88 -5.61
C ALA A 163 -13.23 -15.49 -4.28
N ARG A 164 -11.92 -15.69 -4.07
CA ARG A 164 -11.40 -16.20 -2.80
C ARG A 164 -11.57 -15.17 -1.67
N TYR A 165 -11.30 -13.91 -1.95
CA TYR A 165 -11.43 -12.82 -0.98
C TYR A 165 -12.88 -12.57 -0.57
N PHE A 166 -13.81 -12.63 -1.53
CA PHE A 166 -15.23 -12.44 -1.22
C PHE A 166 -15.75 -13.52 -0.25
N LYS A 167 -15.29 -14.76 -0.40
CA LYS A 167 -15.59 -15.83 0.58
C LYS A 167 -15.01 -15.52 1.96
N GLU A 168 -13.79 -15.00 2.03
CA GLU A 168 -13.20 -14.62 3.32
C GLU A 168 -13.88 -13.40 3.95
N PHE A 169 -14.36 -12.44 3.16
CA PHE A 169 -15.17 -11.32 3.66
C PHE A 169 -16.47 -11.80 4.31
N GLU A 170 -17.15 -12.76 3.69
CA GLU A 170 -18.33 -13.41 4.27
C GLU A 170 -17.99 -14.14 5.57
N GLN A 171 -16.91 -14.93 5.59
CA GLN A 171 -16.43 -15.64 6.78
C GLN A 171 -16.05 -14.70 7.92
N ALA A 172 -15.46 -13.54 7.60
CA ALA A 172 -15.11 -12.48 8.56
C ALA A 172 -16.33 -11.63 8.98
N GLY A 173 -17.51 -11.91 8.43
CA GLY A 173 -18.76 -11.24 8.76
C GLY A 173 -18.76 -9.77 8.35
N LEU A 174 -18.15 -9.40 7.23
CA LEU A 174 -18.19 -8.04 6.72
C LEU A 174 -19.60 -7.69 6.23
N THR A 175 -20.07 -6.51 6.61
CA THR A 175 -21.32 -5.95 6.10
C THR A 175 -21.17 -5.53 4.64
N LYS A 176 -22.29 -5.41 3.92
CA LYS A 176 -22.28 -4.88 2.54
C LYS A 176 -21.62 -3.50 2.44
N GLY A 177 -21.82 -2.64 3.44
CA GLY A 177 -21.21 -1.30 3.48
C GLY A 177 -19.69 -1.34 3.61
N GLU A 178 -19.15 -2.29 4.39
CA GLU A 178 -17.71 -2.54 4.52
C GLU A 178 -17.14 -3.11 3.22
N ILE A 179 -17.80 -4.11 2.64
CA ILE A 179 -17.38 -4.70 1.35
C ILE A 179 -17.34 -3.63 0.26
N ASP A 180 -18.38 -2.80 0.12
CA ASP A 180 -18.38 -1.70 -0.85
C ASP A 180 -17.23 -0.71 -0.59
N SER A 181 -16.93 -0.44 0.68
CA SER A 181 -15.87 0.49 1.06
C SER A 181 -14.51 -0.01 0.58
N LEU A 182 -14.20 -1.26 0.93
CA LEU A 182 -12.94 -1.92 0.57
C LEU A 182 -12.83 -2.14 -0.94
N CYS A 183 -13.88 -2.69 -1.58
CA CYS A 183 -13.83 -3.11 -2.97
C CYS A 183 -13.79 -1.97 -3.97
N TRP A 184 -14.37 -0.80 -3.67
CA TRP A 184 -14.38 0.29 -4.65
C TRP A 184 -14.44 1.71 -4.09
N LYS A 185 -15.19 2.00 -3.02
CA LYS A 185 -15.38 3.42 -2.60
C LYS A 185 -14.06 4.07 -2.17
N ASN A 186 -13.20 3.33 -1.48
CA ASN A 186 -11.93 3.87 -1.01
C ASN A 186 -10.95 4.07 -2.17
N ALA A 187 -10.86 3.11 -3.11
CA ALA A 187 -10.05 3.27 -4.31
C ALA A 187 -10.54 4.43 -5.18
N ALA A 188 -11.85 4.56 -5.39
CA ALA A 188 -12.44 5.68 -6.14
C ALA A 188 -12.11 7.04 -5.49
N ARG A 189 -12.24 7.15 -4.17
CA ARG A 189 -11.84 8.36 -3.42
C ARG A 189 -10.34 8.64 -3.51
N LEU A 190 -9.51 7.61 -3.38
CA LEU A 190 -8.05 7.75 -3.43
C LEU A 190 -7.59 8.25 -4.82
N LEU A 191 -8.18 7.71 -5.87
CA LEU A 191 -7.81 7.93 -7.27
C LEU A 191 -8.58 9.07 -7.96
N ASN A 192 -9.58 9.63 -7.29
CA ASN A 192 -10.54 10.61 -7.82
C ASN A 192 -11.27 10.08 -9.08
N LEU A 193 -11.85 8.89 -8.98
CA LEU A 193 -12.64 8.23 -10.03
C LEU A 193 -14.15 8.40 -9.83
#